data_AF-A0A921BBL4-F1
#
_entry.id   AF-A0A921BBL4-F1
#
_cell.length_a   1.000
_cell.length_b   1.000
_cell.length_c   1.000
_cell.angle_alpha   90.00
_cell.angle_beta   90.00
_cell.angle_gamma   90.00
#
_symmetry.space_group_name_H-M   'P 1'
#
loop_
_entity.id
_entity.type
_entity.pdbx_description
1 polymer ?
#
loop_
_entity_poly.entity_id
_entity_poly.type
_entity_poly.pdbx_seq_one_letter_code
_entity_poly.pdbx_strand_id
1 'polypeptide(L)'
;MVPDAGNWENFDVVGFSSPFNQNIASLTLAKMIKEKFPHLKIFFGGSNFESEMGLEYFRVSPLGFDYVVPGEAEEFYLTWLTI
;
A
#
# COMPACT_ATOMS: atom_id res chain seq x y z
N MET A 1 -4.39 0.43 17.05
CA MET A 1 -5.11 1.70 16.82
C MET A 1 -4.73 2.18 15.43
N VAL A 2 -5.67 2.29 14.48
CA VAL A 2 -5.41 2.95 13.20
C VAL A 2 -5.33 4.46 13.49
N PRO A 3 -4.37 5.23 12.92
CA PRO A 3 -4.26 6.66 13.18
C PRO A 3 -5.57 7.40 12.88
N ASP A 4 -5.92 8.40 13.70
CA ASP A 4 -7.14 9.19 13.51
C ASP A 4 -6.91 10.27 12.44
N ALA A 5 -6.89 9.83 11.17
CA ALA A 5 -6.65 10.69 10.01
C ALA A 5 -7.90 11.50 9.57
N GLY A 6 -9.00 11.46 10.35
CA GLY A 6 -10.29 12.07 9.99
C GLY A 6 -11.29 11.08 9.38
N ASN A 7 -12.26 11.56 8.60
CA ASN A 7 -13.31 10.73 8.02
C ASN A 7 -12.75 9.88 6.86
N TRP A 8 -12.35 8.64 7.17
CA TRP A 8 -11.78 7.68 6.23
C TRP A 8 -12.69 7.34 5.02
N GLU A 9 -13.99 7.60 5.14
CA GLU A 9 -14.95 7.44 4.03
C GLU A 9 -14.72 8.41 2.88
N ASN A 10 -14.03 9.53 3.11
CA ASN A 10 -13.77 10.55 2.09
C ASN A 10 -12.51 10.28 1.26
N PHE A 11 -11.78 9.21 1.55
CA PHE A 11 -10.59 8.85 0.80
C PHE A 11 -10.89 7.65 -0.09
N ASP A 12 -10.24 7.63 -1.25
CA ASP A 12 -10.27 6.50 -2.18
C ASP A 12 -9.00 5.64 -2.06
N VAL A 13 -7.91 6.22 -1.57
CA VAL A 13 -6.56 5.64 -1.66
C VAL A 13 -5.74 5.86 -0.38
N VAL A 14 -4.94 4.85 0.00
CA VAL A 14 -3.92 4.92 1.06
C VAL A 14 -2.58 4.42 0.52
N GLY A 15 -1.52 5.22 0.68
CA GLY A 15 -0.17 4.86 0.28
C GLY A 15 0.74 4.55 1.47
N PHE A 16 1.47 3.44 1.42
CA PHE A 16 2.52 3.08 2.35
C PHE A 16 3.89 3.26 1.69
N SER A 17 4.72 4.13 2.27
CA SER A 17 6.16 4.13 2.00
C SER A 17 6.85 3.29 3.07
N SER A 18 7.46 2.18 2.68
CA SER A 18 8.11 1.23 3.61
C SER A 18 9.62 1.13 3.32
N PRO A 19 10.43 2.05 3.85
CA PRO A 19 11.88 1.83 3.95
C PRO A 19 12.18 0.79 5.05
N PHE A 20 13.40 0.25 5.05
CA PHE A 20 13.88 -0.85 5.90
C PHE A 20 13.29 -0.95 7.33
N ASN A 21 13.06 -2.18 7.80
CA ASN A 21 12.54 -2.58 9.12
C ASN A 21 11.06 -2.27 9.43
N GLN A 22 10.27 -1.73 8.50
CA GLN A 22 8.85 -1.42 8.74
C GLN A 22 7.85 -2.39 8.10
N ASN A 23 8.33 -3.36 7.32
CA ASN A 23 7.50 -4.14 6.41
C ASN A 23 6.32 -4.87 7.09
N ILE A 24 6.58 -5.64 8.16
CA ILE A 24 5.51 -6.38 8.88
C ILE A 24 4.49 -5.45 9.52
N ALA A 25 4.95 -4.32 10.07
CA ALA A 25 4.07 -3.33 10.70
C ALA A 25 3.16 -2.66 9.65
N SER A 26 3.72 -2.28 8.50
CA SER A 26 2.98 -1.69 7.38
C SER A 26 1.94 -2.67 6.82
N LEU A 27 2.32 -3.93 6.58
CA LEU A 27 1.39 -4.98 6.12
C LEU A 27 0.25 -5.24 7.12
N THR A 28 0.57 -5.28 8.41
CA THR A 28 -0.43 -5.47 9.47
C THR A 28 -1.41 -4.30 9.50
N LEU A 29 -0.91 -3.07 9.39
CA LEU A 29 -1.75 -1.88 9.36
C LEU A 29 -2.63 -1.83 8.10
N ALA A 30 -2.08 -2.16 6.93
CA ALA A 30 -2.84 -2.25 5.69
C ALA A 30 -4.00 -3.24 5.78
N LYS A 31 -3.75 -4.43 6.35
CA LYS A 31 -4.82 -5.41 6.63
C LYS A 31 -5.92 -4.83 7.51
N MET A 32 -5.56 -4.21 8.63
CA MET A 32 -6.53 -3.60 9.56
C MET A 32 -7.34 -2.47 8.91
N ILE A 33 -6.72 -1.66 8.05
CA ILE A 33 -7.40 -0.61 7.30
C ILE A 33 -8.39 -1.25 6.32
N LYS A 34 -7.98 -2.26 5.56
CA LYS A 34 -8.83 -2.94 4.57
C LYS A 34 -10.02 -3.66 5.20
N GLU A 35 -9.84 -4.25 6.38
CA GLU A 35 -10.93 -4.87 7.16
C GLU A 35 -11.97 -3.84 7.61
N LYS A 36 -11.54 -2.60 7.93
CA LYS A 36 -12.43 -1.53 8.39
C LYS A 36 -13.03 -0.70 7.26
N PHE A 37 -12.29 -0.53 6.17
CA PHE A 37 -12.63 0.32 5.02
C PHE A 37 -12.34 -0.43 3.72
N PRO A 38 -13.19 -1.39 3.32
CA PRO A 38 -12.94 -2.25 2.15
C PRO A 38 -12.86 -1.48 0.81
N HIS A 39 -13.44 -0.27 0.75
CA HIS A 39 -13.45 0.58 -0.43
C HIS A 39 -12.07 1.19 -0.73
N LEU A 40 -11.23 1.38 0.29
CA LEU A 40 -9.92 1.99 0.13
C LEU A 40 -8.98 1.12 -0.72
N LYS A 41 -8.36 1.73 -1.71
CA LYS A 41 -7.25 1.13 -2.47
C LYS A 41 -5.95 1.37 -1.73
N ILE A 42 -5.19 0.31 -1.49
CA ILE A 42 -3.94 0.39 -0.74
C ILE A 42 -2.75 0.12 -1.66
N PHE A 43 -1.79 1.05 -1.64
CA PHE A 43 -0.55 1.01 -2.41
C PHE A 43 0.64 0.83 -1.47
N PHE A 44 1.58 -0.02 -1.88
CA PHE A 44 2.87 -0.17 -1.21
C PHE A 44 4.00 0.24 -2.13
N GLY A 45 4.95 1.00 -1.61
CA GLY A 45 6.19 1.36 -2.28
C GLY A 45 7.34 1.55 -1.29
N GLY A 46 8.46 2.06 -1.78
CA GLY A 46 9.70 2.20 -1.02
C GLY A 46 10.61 0.98 -1.12
N SER A 47 11.79 1.05 -0.50
CA SER A 47 12.93 0.13 -0.73
C SER A 47 12.61 -1.35 -0.50
N ASN A 48 11.65 -1.67 0.38
CA ASN A 48 11.23 -3.05 0.62
C ASN A 48 10.43 -3.68 -0.55
N PHE A 49 9.91 -2.85 -1.45
CA PHE A 49 9.05 -3.24 -2.57
C PHE A 49 9.71 -2.98 -3.93
N GLU A 50 11.00 -2.69 -3.93
CA GLU A 50 11.78 -2.51 -5.15
C GLU A 50 12.08 -3.86 -5.81
N SER A 51 12.09 -3.88 -7.15
CA SER A 51 12.46 -5.03 -7.97
C SER A 51 11.64 -6.29 -7.63
N GLU A 52 12.26 -7.48 -7.68
CA GLU A 52 11.57 -8.76 -7.50
C GLU A 52 10.96 -8.95 -6.10
N MET A 53 11.46 -8.23 -5.08
CA MET A 53 10.94 -8.36 -3.71
C MET A 53 9.48 -7.91 -3.61
N GLY A 54 9.11 -6.81 -4.26
CA GLY A 54 7.72 -6.31 -4.26
C GLY A 54 6.73 -7.28 -4.91
N LEU A 55 7.15 -7.94 -6.00
CA LEU A 55 6.35 -8.95 -6.70
C LEU A 55 6.16 -10.20 -5.85
N GLU A 56 7.21 -10.63 -5.15
CA GLU A 56 7.14 -11.78 -4.25
C GLU A 56 6.21 -11.51 -3.06
N TYR A 57 6.20 -10.30 -2.50
CA TYR A 57 5.23 -9.91 -1.48
C TYR A 57 3.78 -10.02 -1.96
N PHE A 58 3.49 -9.56 -3.18
CA PHE A 58 2.17 -9.69 -3.78
C PHE A 58 1.77 -11.16 -3.99
N ARG A 59 2.74 -12.01 -4.36
CA ARG A 59 2.53 -13.44 -4.61
C ARG A 59 2.27 -14.25 -3.35
N VAL A 60 3.03 -14.00 -2.28
CA VAL A 60 2.98 -14.83 -1.05
C VAL A 60 1.99 -14.30 -0.01
N SER A 61 1.49 -13.08 -0.16
CA SER A 61 0.67 -12.44 0.85
C SER A 61 -0.39 -11.52 0.23
N PRO A 62 -1.61 -12.01 -0.05
CA PRO A 62 -2.74 -11.15 -0.44
C PRO A 62 -3.31 -10.38 0.76
N LEU A 63 -2.45 -9.91 1.67
CA LEU A 63 -2.82 -9.23 2.91
C LEU A 63 -3.15 -7.76 2.63
N GLY A 64 -4.32 -7.51 2.06
CA GLY A 64 -5.01 -6.23 2.17
C GLY A 64 -4.45 -5.06 1.35
N PHE A 65 -3.44 -5.25 0.50
CA PHE A 65 -2.99 -4.25 -0.47
C PHE A 65 -3.31 -4.62 -1.90
N ASP A 66 -3.64 -3.62 -2.71
CA ASP A 66 -4.14 -3.80 -4.08
C ASP A 66 -3.03 -3.59 -5.11
N TYR A 67 -2.02 -2.78 -4.79
CA TYR A 67 -0.96 -2.39 -5.74
C TYR A 67 0.41 -2.30 -5.07
N VAL A 68 1.45 -2.62 -5.86
CA VAL A 68 2.85 -2.42 -5.50
C VAL A 68 3.48 -1.49 -6.54
N VAL A 69 4.19 -0.47 -6.07
CA VAL A 69 4.93 0.48 -6.90
C VAL A 69 6.43 0.20 -6.73
N PRO A 70 7.04 -0.53 -7.68
CA PRO A 70 8.48 -0.74 -7.67
C PRO A 70 9.19 0.54 -8.14
N GLY A 71 10.14 1.05 -7.35
CA GLY A 71 10.91 2.25 -7.69
C GLY A 71 10.26 3.57 -7.27
N GLU A 72 10.59 4.66 -7.97
CA GLU A 72 10.08 6.01 -7.69
C GLU A 72 8.60 6.14 -8.05
N ALA A 73 7.81 6.71 -7.13
CA ALA A 73 6.35 6.76 -7.27
C ALA A 73 5.88 7.79 -8.32
N GLU A 74 6.72 8.76 -8.71
CA GLU A 74 6.35 9.79 -9.71
C GLU A 74 5.96 9.19 -11.07
N GLU A 75 6.63 8.12 -11.53
CA GLU A 75 6.31 7.50 -12.83
C GLU A 75 5.00 6.69 -12.79
N PHE A 76 4.66 6.14 -11.62
CA PHE A 76 3.45 5.33 -11.45
C PHE A 76 2.17 6.19 -11.40
N TYR A 77 2.28 7.42 -10.88
CA TYR A 77 1.16 8.36 -10.76
C TYR A 77 0.51 8.68 -12.12
N LEU A 78 1.29 8.69 -13.21
CA LEU A 78 0.80 9.00 -14.56
C LEU A 78 0.05 7.84 -15.22
N THR A 79 0.40 6.60 -14.91
CA THR A 79 -0.24 5.42 -15.50
C THR A 79 -1.59 5.12 -14.85
N TRP A 80 -1.74 5.43 -13.56
CA TRP A 80 -2.94 5.10 -12.78
C TRP A 80 -4.11 6.08 -12.98
N LEU A 81 -3.86 7.35 -13.31
CA LEU A 81 -4.92 8.33 -13.62
C LEU A 81 -5.58 8.12 -15.01
N THR A 82 -5.07 7.17 -15.81
CA THR A 82 -5.48 6.98 -17.20
C THR A 82 -6.35 5.71 -17.40
N ILE A 83 -6.68 4.99 -16.33
CA ILE A 83 -7.51 3.77 -16.32
C ILE A 83 -8.69 3.95 -15.36
#